data_AF-A0A183DHH4-F1
#
_entry.id   AF-A0A183DHH4-F1
#
_cell.length_a   1.000
_cell.length_b   1.000
_cell.length_c   1.000
_cell.angle_alpha   90.00
_cell.angle_beta   90.00
_cell.angle_gamma   90.00
#
_symmetry.space_group_name_H-M   'P 1'
#
loop_
_entity.id
_entity.type
_entity.pdbx_description
1 polymer ?
#
loop_
_entity_poly.entity_id
_entity_poly.type
_entity_poly.pdbx_seq_one_letter_code
_entity_poly.pdbx_strand_id
1 'polypeptide(L)' 'LTRNMSGMVEIETDRAVSLEPYSACKALGRITLRSAGQTIAAGIIENLIG' A
#
# COMPACT_ATOMS: atom_id res chain seq x y z
N LEU A 1 14.10 -1.73 2.44
CA LEU A 1 13.89 -3.16 2.11
C LEU A 1 14.66 -3.50 0.85
N THR A 2 15.28 -4.67 0.75
CA THR A 2 15.88 -5.14 -0.51
C THR A 2 14.83 -5.86 -1.35
N ARG A 3 15.13 -6.06 -2.64
CA ARG A 3 14.23 -6.79 -3.57
C ARG A 3 13.83 -8.15 -2.99
N ASN A 4 12.57 -8.55 -3.19
CA ASN A 4 11.95 -9.79 -2.72
C ASN A 4 11.80 -9.94 -1.19
N MET A 5 11.89 -8.85 -0.44
CA MET A 5 11.47 -8.84 0.97
C MET A 5 10.03 -8.34 1.11
N SER A 6 9.30 -8.87 2.08
CA SER A 6 8.06 -8.32 2.59
C SER A 6 8.29 -7.67 3.96
N GLY A 7 7.42 -6.72 4.31
CA GLY A 7 7.43 -6.06 5.62
C GLY A 7 6.15 -5.27 5.81
N MET A 8 5.77 -5.07 7.06
CA MET A 8 4.70 -4.14 7.44
C MET A 8 5.29 -2.74 7.55
N VAL A 9 4.68 -1.78 6.87
CA VAL A 9 5.11 -0.38 6.84
C VAL A 9 3.91 0.52 7.00
N GLU A 10 4.15 1.69 7.56
CA GLU A 10 3.20 2.80 7.56
C GLU A 10 3.48 3.69 6.35
N ILE A 11 2.41 4.18 5.71
CA ILE A 11 2.49 5.02 4.51
C ILE A 11 1.68 6.28 4.77
N GLU A 12 2.34 7.43 4.72
CA GLU A 12 1.70 8.74 4.70
C GLU A 12 1.56 9.22 3.25
N THR A 13 0.45 9.90 2.96
CA THR A 13 0.14 10.43 1.62
C THR A 13 -0.08 11.93 1.69
N ASP A 14 0.48 12.68 0.74
CA ASP A 14 0.37 14.15 0.69
C ASP A 14 -1.08 14.68 0.67
N ARG A 15 -2.04 13.84 0.26
CA ARG A 15 -3.47 14.14 0.19
C ARG A 15 -4.25 12.93 0.67
N ALA A 16 -5.47 13.16 1.16
CA ALA A 16 -6.37 12.07 1.52
C ALA A 16 -6.66 11.16 0.30
N VAL A 17 -6.51 9.85 0.51
CA VAL A 17 -6.83 8.81 -0.48
C VAL A 17 -7.87 7.88 0.11
N SER A 18 -8.99 7.69 -0.59
CA SER A 18 -10.01 6.74 -0.18
C SER A 18 -9.53 5.31 -0.38
N LEU A 19 -9.46 4.55 0.71
CA LEU A 19 -9.00 3.17 0.77
C LEU A 19 -9.88 2.38 1.74
N GLU A 20 -9.80 1.06 1.67
CA GLU A 20 -10.42 0.15 2.65
C GLU A 20 -9.39 -0.91 3.06
N PRO A 21 -9.47 -1.48 4.28
CA PRO A 21 -8.72 -2.68 4.62
C PRO A 21 -9.01 -3.79 3.61
N TYR A 22 -7.98 -4.55 3.23
CA TYR A 22 -8.10 -5.61 2.23
C TYR A 22 -9.09 -6.70 2.63
N SER A 23 -9.21 -6.97 3.94
CA SER A 23 -10.20 -7.88 4.52
C SER A 23 -11.65 -7.42 4.30
N ALA A 24 -11.89 -6.11 4.23
CA ALA A 24 -13.21 -5.52 4.01
C ALA A 24 -13.53 -5.39 2.51
N CYS A 25 -12.59 -4.86 1.71
CA CYS A 25 -12.76 -4.72 0.26
C CYS A 25 -11.43 -4.93 -0.49
N LYS A 26 -11.28 -6.12 -1.10
CA LYS A 26 -10.05 -6.49 -1.83
C LYS A 26 -9.69 -5.55 -2.99
N ALA A 27 -10.68 -4.90 -3.60
CA ALA A 27 -10.43 -3.98 -4.71
C ALA A 27 -9.77 -2.68 -4.23
N LEU A 28 -10.27 -2.13 -3.12
CA LEU A 28 -9.78 -0.87 -2.54
C LEU A 28 -8.58 -1.07 -1.60
N GLY A 29 -8.36 -2.29 -1.11
CA GLY A 29 -7.23 -2.62 -0.25
C GLY A 29 -5.97 -3.13 -0.97
N ARG A 30 -5.95 -3.24 -2.30
CA ARG A 30 -4.73 -3.61 -3.06
C ARG A 30 -4.02 -2.35 -3.56
N ILE A 31 -2.72 -2.27 -3.34
CA ILE A 31 -1.91 -1.12 -3.76
C ILE A 31 -0.63 -1.55 -4.49
N THR A 32 -0.08 -0.63 -5.28
CA THR A 32 1.28 -0.74 -5.83
C THR A 32 2.04 0.56 -5.57
N LEU A 33 3.30 0.44 -5.16
CA LEU A 33 4.21 1.58 -4.99
C LEU A 33 5.12 1.66 -6.21
N ARG A 34 5.25 2.86 -6.77
CA ARG A 34 6.01 3.13 -7.99
C ARG A 34 7.05 4.21 -7.74
N SER A 35 8.23 4.02 -8.33
CA SER A 35 9.30 5.01 -8.33
C SER A 35 10.04 4.95 -9.67
N ALA A 36 10.39 6.11 -10.23
CA ALA A 36 11.05 6.23 -11.53
C ALA A 36 10.40 5.40 -12.65
N GLY A 37 9.06 5.39 -12.71
CA GLY A 37 8.30 4.67 -13.74
C GLY A 37 8.22 3.14 -13.56
N GLN A 38 8.81 2.59 -12.50
CA GLN A 38 8.80 1.16 -12.20
C GLN A 38 7.98 0.85 -10.95
N THR A 39 7.31 -0.31 -10.94
CA THR A 39 6.67 -0.82 -9.73
C THR A 39 7.74 -1.46 -8.84
N ILE A 40 7.88 -0.95 -7.62
CA ILE A 40 8.91 -1.40 -6.67
C ILE A 40 8.34 -2.30 -5.58
N ALA A 41 7.04 -2.22 -5.32
CA ALA A 41 6.34 -3.08 -4.38
C ALA A 41 4.86 -3.20 -4.75
N ALA A 42 4.26 -4.33 -4.40
CA ALA A 42 2.83 -4.54 -4.34
C ALA A 42 2.48 -4.91 -2.90
N GLY A 43 1.30 -4.49 -2.43
CA GLY A 43 0.90 -4.70 -1.05
C GLY A 43 -0.60 -4.69 -0.86
N ILE A 44 -0.99 -4.95 0.37
CA ILE A 44 -2.37 -4.86 0.85
C ILE A 44 -2.46 -3.86 2.01
N ILE A 45 -3.60 -3.20 2.15
CA ILE A 45 -3.90 -2.35 3.29
C ILE A 45 -4.37 -3.25 4.43
N GLU A 46 -3.60 -3.28 5.52
CA GLU A 46 -3.98 -3.99 6.74
C GLU A 46 -4.89 -3.11 7.62
N ASN A 47 -4.47 -1.86 7.86
CA ASN A 47 -5.18 -0.88 8.69
C ASN A 47 -5.10 0.52 8.08
N LEU A 48 -6.08 1.37 8.42
CA LEU A 48 -6.07 2.81 8.14
C LEU A 48 -5.73 3.58 9.42
N ILE A 49 -4.85 4.56 9.31
CA ILE A 49 -4.40 5.43 10.41
C ILE A 49 -4.89 6.84 10.06
N GLY A 50 -5.50 7.52 11.03
CA GLY A 50 -6.13 8.83 10.86
C GLY A 50 -5.39 9.94 11.60
#